data_AF-A0AAF0IMQ2-F1
#
_entry.id   AF-A0AAF0IMQ2-F1
#
_cell.length_a   1.000
_cell.length_b   1.000
_cell.length_c   1.000
_cell.angle_alpha   90.00
_cell.angle_beta   90.00
_cell.angle_gamma   90.00
#
_symmetry.space_group_name_H-M   'P 1'
#
loop_
_entity.id
_entity.type
_entity.pdbx_description
1 polymer ?
#
loop_
_entity_poly.entity_id
_entity_poly.type
_entity_poly.pdbx_seq_one_letter_code
_entity_poly.pdbx_strand_id
1 'polypeptide(L)'
;MANAPDRFNLFLLQPGERRIEVQEDMRIPNAATFYFNKEDHTLGNMIRHAVLSLPGVLFCGYKVPHPLEPRVLVKIQTDGSLTPAEVLQQACTKLIVNIGTMKQSWAKELRLSADTGRMDGGAYGSQLWNAYGAAPDVGPVAADPYAGDVDRGAGMGGYVDI
;
A
#
# COMPACT_ATOMS: atom_id res chain seq x y z
N MET A 1 1.65 26.18 21.94
CA MET A 1 1.75 24.82 21.35
C MET A 1 3.14 24.24 21.64
N ALA A 2 3.55 24.14 22.90
CA ALA A 2 4.95 23.85 23.25
C ALA A 2 5.29 22.35 23.42
N ASN A 3 4.27 21.49 23.52
CA ASN A 3 4.45 20.05 23.83
C ASN A 3 3.95 19.12 22.72
N ALA A 4 3.69 19.65 21.52
CA ALA A 4 3.29 18.82 20.40
C ALA A 4 4.56 18.18 19.79
N PRO A 5 4.63 16.84 19.69
CA PRO A 5 5.76 16.20 19.04
C PRO A 5 5.79 16.54 17.55
N ASP A 6 6.98 16.53 16.96
CA ASP A 6 7.13 16.79 15.54
C ASP A 6 6.42 15.73 14.69
N ARG A 7 5.78 16.17 13.60
CA ARG A 7 4.98 15.29 12.74
C ARG A 7 5.82 14.22 12.02
N PHE A 8 7.09 14.50 11.75
CA PHE A 8 7.99 13.54 11.10
C PHE A 8 8.31 12.34 12.01
N ASN A 9 8.15 12.47 13.32
CA ASN A 9 8.31 11.37 14.28
C ASN A 9 7.27 10.26 14.10
N LEU A 10 6.25 10.46 13.26
CA LEU A 10 5.22 9.48 12.95
C LEU A 10 5.73 8.37 12.03
N PHE A 11 6.62 8.69 11.09
CA PHE A 11 7.08 7.76 10.05
C PHE A 11 8.61 7.60 10.02
N LEU A 12 9.37 8.56 10.54
CA LEU A 12 10.82 8.46 10.66
C LEU A 12 11.21 7.71 11.94
N LEU A 13 12.08 6.71 11.78
CA LEU A 13 12.72 5.99 12.87
C LEU A 13 13.76 6.89 13.54
N GLN A 14 13.80 6.86 14.87
CA GLN A 14 14.84 7.54 15.63
C GLN A 14 16.15 6.74 15.60
N PRO A 15 17.32 7.38 15.84
CA PRO A 15 18.58 6.66 15.93
C PRO A 15 18.53 5.54 16.98
N GLY A 16 18.78 4.29 16.55
CA GLY A 16 18.73 3.10 17.40
C GLY A 16 17.38 2.37 17.47
N GLU A 17 16.32 2.93 16.88
CA GLU A 17 15.01 2.29 16.78
C GLU A 17 14.97 1.31 15.59
N ARG A 18 14.56 0.07 15.83
CA ARG A 18 14.37 -0.91 14.74
C ARG A 18 12.98 -0.77 14.13
N ARG A 19 12.84 -1.01 12.82
CA ARG A 19 11.52 -1.03 12.16
C ARG A 19 10.62 -2.13 12.69
N ILE A 20 11.21 -3.30 12.95
CA ILE A 20 10.50 -4.50 13.40
C ILE A 20 11.23 -5.08 14.61
N GLU A 21 10.46 -5.41 15.64
CA GLU A 21 10.94 -6.18 16.79
C GLU A 21 10.04 -7.41 16.98
N VAL A 22 10.66 -8.54 17.35
CA VAL A 22 9.95 -9.81 17.49
C VAL A 22 10.01 -10.23 18.94
N GLN A 23 8.85 -10.56 19.51
CA GLN A 23 8.72 -11.12 20.84
C GLN A 23 7.96 -12.44 20.76
N GLU A 24 8.64 -13.54 21.05
CA GLU A 24 8.02 -14.86 21.14
C GLU A 24 7.18 -14.95 22.42
N ASP A 25 6.02 -15.61 22.33
CA ASP A 25 5.13 -15.81 23.47
C ASP A 25 5.44 -17.16 24.13
N MET A 26 5.92 -17.13 25.38
CA MET A 26 6.26 -18.34 26.12
C MET A 26 5.04 -19.09 26.67
N ARG A 27 3.86 -18.43 26.71
CA ARG A 27 2.63 -19.02 27.28
C ARG A 27 1.80 -19.76 26.24
N ILE A 28 1.88 -19.32 24.98
CA ILE A 28 1.10 -19.89 23.88
C ILE A 28 2.09 -20.52 22.91
N PRO A 29 2.00 -21.84 22.63
CA PRO A 29 2.91 -22.49 21.71
C PRO A 29 2.76 -21.90 20.30
N ASN A 30 3.88 -21.81 19.58
CA ASN A 30 3.93 -21.33 18.19
C ASN A 30 3.27 -19.96 17.99
N ALA A 31 3.42 -19.07 18.96
CA ALA A 31 2.91 -17.71 18.89
C ALA A 31 4.03 -16.67 19.04
N ALA A 32 3.95 -15.61 18.24
CA ALA A 32 4.86 -14.47 18.32
C ALA A 32 4.10 -13.16 18.14
N THR A 33 4.60 -12.11 18.78
CA THR A 33 4.13 -10.74 18.64
C THR A 33 5.19 -9.92 17.92
N PHE A 34 4.81 -9.36 16.78
CA PHE A 34 5.63 -8.49 15.94
C PHE A 34 5.27 -7.04 16.25
N TYR A 35 6.26 -6.24 16.63
CA TYR A 35 6.14 -4.82 16.86
C TYR A 35 6.63 -4.09 15.61
N PHE A 36 5.74 -3.35 14.97
CA PHE A 36 6.06 -2.49 13.83
C PHE A 36 6.12 -1.05 14.32
N ASN A 37 7.31 -0.49 14.33
CA ASN A 37 7.55 0.89 14.75
C ASN A 37 7.36 1.84 13.57
N LYS A 38 6.75 3.00 13.83
CA LYS A 38 6.46 4.04 12.82
C LYS A 38 5.52 3.57 11.72
N GLU A 39 4.55 2.75 12.11
CA GLU A 39 3.51 2.17 11.26
C GLU A 39 2.14 2.33 11.93
N ASP A 40 1.08 2.22 11.15
CA ASP A 40 -0.29 2.46 11.61
C ASP A 40 -1.27 1.36 11.18
N HIS A 41 -2.57 1.64 11.37
CA HIS A 41 -3.66 0.74 11.02
C HIS A 41 -3.63 0.27 9.56
N THR A 42 -3.04 1.05 8.64
CA THR A 42 -2.93 0.72 7.23
C THR A 42 -2.16 -0.59 7.03
N LEU A 43 -0.95 -0.65 7.58
CA LEU A 43 -0.11 -1.85 7.52
C LEU A 43 -0.70 -2.97 8.39
N GLY A 44 -1.09 -2.65 9.62
CA GLY A 44 -1.60 -3.63 10.58
C GLY A 44 -2.82 -4.40 10.09
N ASN A 45 -3.80 -3.69 9.53
CA ASN A 45 -5.02 -4.31 9.01
C ASN A 45 -4.73 -5.17 7.77
N MET A 46 -3.89 -4.67 6.86
CA MET A 46 -3.53 -5.39 5.64
C MET A 46 -2.82 -6.72 5.95
N ILE A 47 -1.82 -6.69 6.84
CA ILE A 47 -1.09 -7.88 7.27
C ILE A 47 -2.02 -8.86 7.97
N ARG A 48 -2.90 -8.39 8.87
CA ARG A 48 -3.86 -9.26 9.57
C ARG A 48 -4.70 -10.06 8.58
N HIS A 49 -5.28 -9.41 7.57
CA HIS A 49 -6.10 -10.11 6.58
C HIS A 49 -5.30 -11.07 5.71
N ALA A 50 -4.08 -10.71 5.33
CA ALA A 50 -3.22 -11.57 4.54
C ALA A 50 -2.81 -12.84 5.32
N VAL A 51 -2.41 -12.69 6.58
CA VAL A 51 -2.02 -13.79 7.45
C VAL A 51 -3.20 -14.73 7.72
N LEU A 52 -4.39 -14.20 8.02
CA LEU A 52 -5.61 -15.02 8.20
C LEU A 52 -6.02 -15.77 6.94
N SER A 53 -5.55 -15.36 5.75
CA SER A 53 -5.83 -16.06 4.49
C SER A 53 -4.94 -17.29 4.24
N LEU A 54 -3.89 -17.48 5.05
CA LEU A 54 -2.96 -18.60 4.90
C LEU A 54 -3.44 -19.81 5.70
N PRO A 55 -3.29 -21.04 5.15
CA PRO A 55 -3.55 -22.26 5.91
C PRO A 55 -2.52 -22.41 7.05
N GLY A 56 -2.92 -23.07 8.15
CA GLY A 56 -2.05 -23.29 9.31
C GLY A 56 -1.98 -22.13 10.31
N VAL A 57 -2.70 -21.03 10.06
CA VAL A 57 -2.85 -19.93 11.03
C VAL A 57 -4.08 -20.18 11.90
N LEU A 58 -3.88 -20.22 13.22
CA LEU A 58 -4.95 -20.37 14.19
C LEU A 58 -5.51 -19.02 14.64
N PHE A 59 -4.61 -18.04 14.80
CA PHE A 59 -4.99 -16.71 15.25
C PHE A 59 -4.08 -15.64 14.65
N CYS A 60 -4.69 -14.55 14.22
CA CYS A 60 -3.97 -13.32 13.93
C CYS A 60 -4.82 -12.11 14.33
N GLY A 61 -4.22 -11.22 15.11
CA GLY A 61 -4.82 -9.96 15.53
C GLY A 61 -3.79 -8.86 15.55
N TYR A 62 -4.23 -7.62 15.28
CA TYR A 62 -3.40 -6.45 15.45
C TYR A 62 -4.05 -5.45 16.41
N LYS A 63 -3.23 -4.65 17.08
CA LYS A 63 -3.68 -3.52 17.89
C LYS A 63 -2.65 -2.39 17.87
N VAL A 64 -3.16 -1.16 17.99
CA VAL A 64 -2.35 0.02 18.31
C VAL A 64 -2.51 0.25 19.81
N PRO A 65 -1.42 0.23 20.61
CA PRO A 65 -1.53 0.28 22.07
C PRO A 65 -1.99 1.66 22.55
N HIS A 66 -1.57 2.71 21.86
CA HIS A 66 -1.97 4.08 22.14
C HIS A 66 -1.95 4.93 20.86
N PRO A 67 -2.97 5.77 20.57
CA PRO A 67 -3.02 6.56 19.33
C PRO A 67 -1.88 7.57 19.14
N LEU A 68 -1.26 8.04 20.23
CA LEU A 68 -0.13 8.97 20.18
C LEU A 68 1.22 8.29 19.92
N GLU A 69 1.27 6.95 19.97
CA GLU A 69 2.47 6.18 19.64
C GLU A 69 2.25 5.48 18.29
N PRO A 70 2.98 5.85 17.23
CA PRO A 70 2.89 5.21 15.92
C PRO A 70 3.55 3.83 15.97
N ARG A 71 2.89 2.87 16.61
CA ARG A 71 3.39 1.50 16.76
C ARG A 71 2.23 0.52 16.69
N VAL A 72 2.41 -0.53 15.89
CA VAL A 72 1.41 -1.58 15.69
C VAL A 72 1.96 -2.89 16.22
N LEU A 73 1.16 -3.59 17.02
CA LEU A 73 1.47 -4.94 17.48
C LEU A 73 0.63 -5.92 16.69
N VAL A 74 1.26 -6.85 16.00
CA VAL A 74 0.60 -7.97 15.30
C VAL A 74 0.95 -9.26 16.02
N LYS A 75 -0.04 -9.94 16.57
CA LYS A 75 0.12 -11.26 17.20
C LYS A 75 -0.32 -12.33 16.21
N ILE A 76 0.53 -13.33 16.01
CA ILE A 76 0.30 -14.46 15.11
C ILE A 76 0.49 -15.75 15.91
N GLN A 77 -0.42 -16.70 15.73
CA GLN A 77 -0.31 -18.05 16.26
C GLN A 77 -0.55 -19.04 15.13
N THR A 78 0.34 -20.03 15.02
CA THR A 78 0.28 -21.09 14.01
C THR A 78 -0.01 -22.45 14.66
N ASP A 79 -0.40 -23.41 13.83
CA ASP A 79 -0.60 -24.82 14.21
C ASP A 79 0.72 -25.58 14.47
N GLY A 80 1.87 -24.97 14.17
CA GLY A 80 3.20 -25.57 14.26
C GLY A 80 3.74 -26.13 12.95
N SER A 81 2.95 -26.12 11.87
CA SER A 81 3.41 -26.51 10.53
C SER A 81 4.44 -25.51 9.98
N LEU A 82 4.25 -24.23 10.28
CA LEU A 82 5.14 -23.12 9.91
C LEU A 82 5.39 -22.24 11.12
N THR A 83 6.56 -21.62 11.17
CA THR A 83 6.85 -20.62 12.20
C THR A 83 6.04 -19.33 11.95
N PRO A 84 5.66 -18.57 13.00
CA PRO A 84 4.96 -17.30 12.82
C PRO A 84 5.70 -16.29 11.92
N ALA A 85 7.05 -16.32 11.94
CA ALA A 85 7.88 -15.46 11.10
C ALA A 85 7.78 -15.83 9.62
N GLU A 86 7.82 -17.13 9.29
CA GLU A 86 7.67 -17.61 7.92
C GLU A 86 6.27 -17.31 7.36
N VAL A 87 5.23 -17.51 8.17
CA VAL A 87 3.85 -17.16 7.80
C VAL A 87 3.73 -15.67 7.48
N LEU A 88 4.32 -14.81 8.33
CA LEU A 88 4.33 -13.37 8.08
C LEU A 88 5.06 -13.02 6.78
N GLN A 89 6.21 -13.64 6.50
CA GLN A 89 6.96 -13.43 5.26
C GLN A 89 6.13 -13.84 4.03
N GLN A 90 5.52 -15.03 4.07
CA GLN A 90 4.66 -15.52 2.98
C GLN A 90 3.46 -14.60 2.75
N ALA A 91 2.83 -14.09 3.82
CA ALA A 91 1.73 -13.14 3.74
C ALA A 91 2.16 -11.83 3.07
N CYS A 92 3.33 -11.29 3.43
CA CYS A 92 3.90 -10.09 2.81
C CYS A 92 4.19 -10.30 1.33
N THR A 93 4.81 -11.41 0.94
CA THR A 93 5.06 -11.74 -0.48
C THR A 93 3.76 -11.83 -1.27
N LYS A 94 2.74 -12.50 -0.71
CA LYS A 94 1.41 -12.59 -1.33
C LYS A 94 0.76 -11.22 -1.52
N LEU A 95 0.88 -10.33 -0.53
CA LEU A 95 0.37 -8.96 -0.63
C LEU A 95 1.06 -8.15 -1.73
N ILE A 96 2.38 -8.23 -1.83
CA ILE A 96 3.16 -7.53 -2.87
C ILE A 96 2.71 -7.98 -4.26
N VAL A 97 2.55 -9.29 -4.46
CA VAL A 97 2.05 -9.84 -5.74
C VAL A 97 0.63 -9.35 -6.03
N ASN A 98 -0.29 -9.44 -5.06
CA ASN A 98 -1.68 -9.03 -5.25
C ASN A 98 -1.81 -7.54 -5.63
N ILE A 99 -1.08 -6.66 -4.93
CA ILE A 99 -1.07 -5.22 -5.22
C ILE A 99 -0.42 -4.96 -6.59
N GLY A 100 0.65 -5.69 -6.91
CA GLY A 100 1.30 -5.63 -8.22
C GLY A 100 0.36 -5.99 -9.36
N THR A 101 -0.38 -7.09 -9.23
CA THR A 101 -1.40 -7.52 -10.20
C THR A 101 -2.53 -6.50 -10.31
N MET A 102 -3.03 -5.97 -9.19
CA MET A 102 -4.06 -4.93 -9.19
C MET A 102 -3.59 -3.68 -9.95
N LYS A 103 -2.36 -3.21 -9.69
CA LYS A 103 -1.75 -2.06 -10.38
C LYS A 103 -1.69 -2.28 -11.89
N GLN A 104 -1.25 -3.47 -12.32
CA GLN A 104 -1.15 -3.81 -13.74
C GLN A 104 -2.52 -3.86 -14.42
N SER A 105 -3.49 -4.53 -13.81
CA SER A 105 -4.87 -4.61 -14.31
C SER A 105 -5.51 -3.22 -14.41
N TRP A 106 -5.36 -2.40 -13.37
CA TRP A 106 -5.86 -1.02 -13.37
C TRP A 106 -5.23 -0.17 -14.48
N ALA A 107 -3.90 -0.24 -14.64
CA ALA A 107 -3.20 0.50 -15.69
C ALA A 107 -3.63 0.05 -17.11
N LYS A 108 -3.92 -1.25 -17.29
CA LYS A 108 -4.47 -1.77 -18.54
C LYS A 108 -5.85 -1.20 -18.83
N GLU A 109 -6.77 -1.23 -17.87
CA GLU A 109 -8.14 -0.72 -18.05
C GLU A 109 -8.16 0.78 -18.32
N LEU A 110 -7.30 1.58 -17.68
CA LEU A 110 -7.19 3.00 -17.96
C LEU A 110 -6.73 3.29 -19.38
N ARG A 111 -5.77 2.51 -19.91
CA ARG A 111 -5.30 2.63 -21.30
C ARG A 111 -6.40 2.28 -22.29
N LEU A 112 -7.14 1.20 -22.05
CA LEU A 112 -8.26 0.79 -22.91
C LEU A 112 -9.41 1.81 -22.88
N SER A 113 -9.69 2.38 -21.72
CA SER A 113 -10.73 3.41 -21.56
C SER A 113 -10.38 4.70 -22.30
N ALA A 114 -9.11 5.11 -22.26
CA ALA A 114 -8.63 6.28 -23.01
C ALA A 114 -8.71 6.08 -24.53
N ASP A 115 -8.46 4.86 -25.03
CA ASP A 115 -8.62 4.52 -26.46
C ASP A 115 -10.09 4.43 -26.87
N THR A 116 -10.98 3.99 -25.98
CA THR A 116 -12.43 3.94 -26.24
C THR A 116 -13.02 5.35 -26.38
N GLY A 117 -12.46 6.36 -25.70
CA GLY A 117 -12.81 7.77 -25.90
C GLY A 117 -12.29 8.39 -27.21
N ARG A 118 -11.44 7.65 -27.96
CA ARG A 118 -10.87 8.05 -29.26
C ARG A 118 -11.49 7.31 -30.44
N MET A 119 -12.40 6.36 -30.21
CA MET A 119 -13.26 5.84 -31.28
C MET A 119 -14.32 6.88 -31.63
N ASP A 120 -13.94 7.68 -32.62
CA ASP A 120 -14.79 8.45 -33.52
C ASP A 120 -16.15 7.78 -33.75
N GLY A 121 -17.19 8.60 -33.67
CA GLY A 121 -18.59 8.20 -33.64
C GLY A 121 -19.01 7.48 -34.93
N GLY A 122 -19.24 6.18 -34.82
CA GLY A 122 -20.25 5.52 -35.64
C GLY A 122 -21.64 6.05 -35.25
N ALA A 123 -22.44 6.41 -36.25
CA ALA A 123 -23.65 7.25 -36.22
C ALA A 123 -24.84 6.84 -35.29
N TYR A 124 -24.68 5.97 -34.30
CA TYR A 124 -25.78 5.51 -33.44
C TYR A 124 -25.32 5.28 -31.99
N GLY A 125 -25.35 6.33 -31.15
CA GLY A 125 -25.09 6.12 -29.72
C GLY A 125 -24.96 7.35 -28.82
N SER A 126 -25.06 8.58 -29.34
CA SER A 126 -24.91 9.79 -28.53
C SER A 126 -26.25 10.37 -28.07
N GLN A 127 -26.92 9.77 -27.08
CA GLN A 127 -28.16 10.39 -26.56
C GLN A 127 -28.49 10.17 -25.07
N LEU A 128 -27.58 9.64 -24.24
CA LEU A 128 -27.93 9.33 -22.83
C LEU A 128 -27.03 9.94 -21.72
N TRP A 129 -26.07 10.82 -22.02
CA TRP A 129 -25.24 11.45 -20.97
C TRP A 129 -25.24 13.00 -20.92
N ASN A 130 -26.04 13.69 -21.74
CA ASN A 130 -26.12 15.17 -21.69
C ASN A 130 -27.34 15.68 -20.89
N ALA A 131 -27.49 15.24 -19.65
CA ALA A 131 -28.58 15.72 -18.77
C ALA A 131 -28.12 16.64 -17.62
N TYR A 132 -26.82 16.78 -17.35
CA TYR A 132 -26.33 17.71 -16.32
C TYR A 132 -25.19 18.59 -16.84
N GLY A 133 -25.56 19.82 -17.22
CA GLY A 133 -24.69 20.99 -17.20
C GLY A 133 -23.68 21.11 -18.34
N ALA A 134 -24.08 21.80 -19.41
CA ALA A 134 -23.11 22.48 -20.26
C ALA A 134 -22.32 23.49 -19.39
N ALA A 135 -21.05 23.21 -19.14
CA ALA A 135 -20.14 24.21 -18.59
C ALA A 135 -19.93 25.29 -19.66
N PRO A 136 -19.94 26.59 -19.31
CA PRO A 136 -19.69 27.64 -20.28
C PRO A 136 -18.25 27.53 -20.79
N ASP A 137 -18.09 27.76 -22.09
CA ASP A 137 -16.84 27.82 -22.83
C ASP A 137 -15.80 28.70 -22.10
N VAL A 138 -14.86 28.07 -21.40
CA VAL A 138 -13.65 28.72 -20.91
C VAL A 138 -12.60 28.53 -21.99
N GLY A 139 -12.15 29.65 -22.57
CA GLY A 139 -11.12 29.71 -23.61
C GLY A 139 -9.80 29.02 -23.22
N PRO A 140 -8.79 29.00 -24.11
CA PRO A 140 -7.67 28.07 -24.04
C PRO A 140 -6.97 28.14 -22.69
N VAL A 141 -7.11 27.06 -21.91
CA VAL A 141 -6.39 26.88 -20.65
C VAL A 141 -4.90 26.85 -20.93
N ALA A 142 -4.16 27.69 -20.20
CA ALA A 142 -2.72 27.85 -20.31
C ALA A 142 -2.00 26.49 -20.17
N ALA A 143 -0.93 26.33 -20.95
CA ALA A 143 -0.11 25.13 -20.97
C ALA A 143 0.31 24.70 -19.56
N ASP A 144 0.18 23.39 -19.31
CA ASP A 144 0.57 22.74 -18.07
C ASP A 144 2.07 23.00 -17.79
N PRO A 145 2.44 23.73 -16.72
CA PRO A 145 3.82 24.14 -16.48
C PRO A 145 4.76 22.99 -16.10
N TYR A 146 4.23 21.76 -15.98
CA TYR A 146 5.00 20.55 -15.66
C TYR A 146 5.19 19.60 -16.86
N ALA A 147 4.87 20.04 -18.08
CA ALA A 147 5.04 19.23 -19.29
C ALA A 147 6.51 19.01 -19.74
N GLY A 148 7.49 19.60 -19.04
CA GLY A 148 8.90 19.62 -19.46
C GLY A 148 9.81 18.49 -18.98
N ASP A 149 9.37 17.63 -18.05
CA ASP A 149 10.28 16.73 -17.31
C ASP A 149 10.27 15.27 -17.79
N VAL A 150 9.71 14.97 -18.96
CA VAL A 150 9.52 13.58 -19.43
C VAL A 150 10.50 13.06 -20.49
N ASP A 151 11.54 13.81 -20.92
CA ASP A 151 12.42 13.27 -21.99
C ASP A 151 13.90 13.72 -21.99
N ARG A 152 14.62 13.60 -20.87
CA ARG A 152 16.10 13.60 -20.87
C ARG A 152 16.67 12.62 -19.86
N GLY A 153 16.91 11.37 -20.30
CA GLY A 153 17.58 10.40 -19.45
C GLY A 153 17.78 8.99 -20.01
N ALA A 154 17.73 8.78 -21.33
CA ALA A 154 18.26 7.55 -21.92
C ALA A 154 19.78 7.72 -22.11
N GLY A 155 20.59 7.22 -21.16
CA GLY A 155 22.05 7.22 -21.33
C GLY A 155 22.86 6.83 -20.08
N MET A 156 23.16 5.53 -19.96
CA MET A 156 24.33 4.93 -19.30
C MET A 156 24.55 5.10 -17.79
N GLY A 157 24.62 3.97 -17.06
CA GLY A 157 25.37 3.91 -15.79
C GLY A 157 24.97 2.78 -14.82
N GLY A 158 25.67 1.63 -14.93
CA GLY A 158 26.06 0.72 -13.83
C GLY A 158 25.05 0.27 -12.77
N TYR A 159 24.60 -0.99 -12.88
CA TYR A 159 24.08 -1.77 -11.76
C TYR A 159 25.23 -2.07 -10.77
N VAL A 160 25.04 -1.77 -9.49
CA VAL A 160 25.84 -2.35 -8.39
C VAL A 160 24.86 -2.88 -7.36
N ASP A 161 24.83 -4.20 -7.24
CA ASP A 161 24.14 -4.92 -6.17
C ASP A 161 24.81 -4.60 -4.82
N ILE A 162 23.98 -4.27 -3.83
CA ILE A 162 24.22 -4.48 -2.39
C ILE A 162 22.95 -5.09 -1.81
#